data_AF-A0A7Y9XK67-F1
#
_entry.id   AF-A0A7Y9XK67-F1
#
_cell.length_a   1.000
_cell.length_b   1.000
_cell.length_c   1.000
_cell.angle_alpha   90.00
_cell.angle_beta   90.00
_cell.angle_gamma   90.00
#
_symmetry.space_group_name_H-M   'P 1'
#
loop_
_entity.id
_entity.type
_entity.pdbx_description
1 polymer ?
#
loop_
_entity_poly.entity_id
_entity_poly.type
_entity_poly.pdbx_seq_one_letter_code
_entity_poly.pdbx_strand_id
1 'polypeptide(L)'
;MKRIAGRLLKQPARQGVVQAQSRLGQMLCRDCDNTRDRRIGVELLRQAARAGDGAAQLELGRLYCQPRTLEPHQARHWLELAALQGQGEARDLLRRL
;
A
#
# COMPACT_ATOMS: atom_id res chain seq x y z
N MET A 1 8.15 -5.52 -15.82
CA MET A 1 7.66 -5.37 -14.43
C MET A 1 8.53 -6.07 -13.38
N LYS A 2 8.69 -7.40 -13.40
CA LYS A 2 9.35 -8.20 -12.32
C LYS A 2 10.75 -7.72 -11.88
N ARG A 3 11.60 -7.29 -12.81
CA ARG A 3 12.97 -6.80 -12.51
C ARG A 3 13.00 -5.44 -11.80
N ILE A 4 12.00 -4.59 -12.05
CA ILE A 4 11.93 -3.23 -11.48
C ILE A 4 11.47 -3.33 -10.02
N ALA A 5 10.47 -4.18 -9.75
CA ALA A 5 9.98 -4.41 -8.39
C ALA A 5 11.08 -4.94 -7.47
N GLY A 6 11.83 -5.96 -7.91
CA GLY A 6 12.95 -6.49 -7.13
C GLY A 6 14.07 -5.48 -6.86
N ARG A 7 14.29 -4.52 -7.76
CA ARG A 7 15.25 -3.43 -7.56
C ARG A 7 14.73 -2.40 -6.57
N LEU A 8 13.47 -1.98 -6.72
CA LEU A 8 12.85 -1.02 -5.80
C LEU A 8 12.72 -1.57 -4.38
N LEU A 9 12.49 -2.88 -4.21
CA LEU A 9 12.45 -3.53 -2.89
C LEU A 9 13.77 -3.43 -2.12
N LYS A 10 14.90 -3.34 -2.81
CA LYS A 10 16.24 -3.25 -2.22
C LYS A 10 16.73 -1.81 -2.08
N GLN A 11 15.99 -0.84 -2.60
CA GLN A 11 16.40 0.56 -2.54
C GLN A 11 15.95 1.20 -1.22
N PRO A 12 16.80 2.06 -0.63
CA PRO A 12 16.40 2.81 0.55
C PRO A 12 15.24 3.77 0.24
N ALA A 13 14.40 4.00 1.24
CA ALA A 13 13.22 4.86 1.20
C ALA A 13 13.57 6.35 1.06
N ARG A 14 14.15 6.73 -0.08
CA ARG A 14 14.29 8.13 -0.50
C ARG A 14 12.97 8.60 -1.11
N GLN A 15 12.64 9.87 -0.97
CA GLN A 15 11.33 10.43 -1.37
C GLN A 15 10.87 10.02 -2.79
N GLY A 16 11.76 10.05 -3.78
CA GLY A 16 11.45 9.59 -5.15
C GLY A 16 11.33 8.07 -5.31
N VAL A 17 12.05 7.28 -4.50
CA VAL A 17 11.95 5.81 -4.47
C VAL A 17 10.64 5.39 -3.81
N VAL A 18 10.25 6.07 -2.73
CA VAL A 18 9.00 5.81 -1.99
C VAL A 18 7.78 6.00 -2.88
N GLN A 19 7.72 7.11 -3.64
CA GLN A 19 6.63 7.33 -4.60
C GLN A 19 6.63 6.29 -5.73
N ALA A 20 7.81 5.88 -6.20
CA ALA A 20 7.93 4.83 -7.23
C ALA A 20 7.49 3.45 -6.70
N GLN A 21 7.85 3.12 -5.46
CA GLN A 21 7.39 1.92 -4.76
C GLN A 21 5.87 1.94 -4.59
N SER A 22 5.30 3.05 -4.15
CA SER A 22 3.85 3.22 -3.99
C SER A 22 3.11 3.01 -5.32
N ARG A 23 3.53 3.70 -6.39
CA ARG A 23 2.92 3.56 -7.72
C ARG A 23 3.06 2.14 -8.27
N LEU A 24 4.25 1.55 -8.20
CA LEU A 24 4.45 0.19 -8.69
C LEU A 24 3.66 -0.83 -7.86
N GLY A 25 3.58 -0.61 -6.54
CA GLY A 25 2.79 -1.42 -5.63
C GLY A 25 1.30 -1.41 -5.97
N GLN A 26 0.74 -0.22 -6.25
CA GLN A 26 -0.64 -0.05 -6.69
C GLN A 26 -0.91 -0.77 -8.01
N MET A 27 -0.03 -0.58 -9.01
CA MET A 27 -0.17 -1.27 -10.31
C MET A 27 -0.15 -2.78 -10.16
N LEU A 28 0.78 -3.33 -9.37
CA LEU A 28 0.88 -4.78 -9.15
C LEU A 28 -0.29 -5.34 -8.33
N CYS A 29 -0.95 -4.53 -7.51
CA CYS A 29 -2.13 -4.95 -6.76
C CYS A 29 -3.43 -4.85 -7.57
N ARG A 30 -3.53 -3.90 -8.50
CA ARG A 30 -4.74 -3.65 -9.31
C ARG A 30 -4.77 -4.44 -10.62
N ASP A 31 -3.63 -4.59 -11.30
CA ASP A 31 -3.58 -5.08 -12.68
C ASP A 31 -3.15 -6.56 -12.79
N CYS A 32 -2.98 -7.28 -11.68
CA CYS A 32 -2.42 -8.64 -11.70
C CYS A 32 -3.39 -9.70 -11.13
N ASP A 33 -3.86 -10.59 -11.99
CA ASP A 33 -4.51 -11.86 -11.61
C ASP A 33 -3.53 -12.85 -10.95
N ASN A 34 -2.22 -12.62 -11.11
CA ASN A 34 -1.19 -13.46 -10.54
C ASN A 34 -0.93 -13.12 -9.06
N THR A 35 -1.14 -14.11 -8.19
CA THR A 35 -0.92 -14.02 -6.74
C THR A 35 0.51 -13.62 -6.35
N ARG A 36 1.51 -13.98 -7.16
CA ARG A 36 2.92 -13.60 -6.91
C ARG A 36 3.15 -12.11 -7.10
N ASP A 37 2.60 -11.53 -8.15
CA ASP A 37 2.78 -10.11 -8.47
C ASP A 37 2.02 -9.25 -7.45
N ARG A 38 0.82 -9.69 -7.04
CA ARG A 38 0.09 -9.07 -5.93
C ARG A 38 0.89 -9.04 -4.64
N ARG A 39 1.53 -10.16 -4.25
CA ARG A 39 2.41 -10.21 -3.05
C ARG A 39 3.55 -9.19 -3.12
N ILE A 40 4.20 -9.07 -4.27
CA ILE A 40 5.26 -8.09 -4.48
C ILE A 40 4.70 -6.66 -4.39
N GLY A 41 3.50 -6.43 -4.93
CA GLY A 41 2.81 -5.15 -4.83
C GLY A 41 2.55 -4.75 -3.38
N VAL A 42 2.02 -5.66 -2.57
CA VAL A 42 1.77 -5.42 -1.13
C VAL A 42 3.06 -5.09 -0.38
N GLU A 43 4.17 -5.78 -0.67
CA GLU A 43 5.46 -5.49 -0.02
C GLU A 43 6.01 -4.11 -0.41
N LEU A 44 5.87 -3.70 -1.67
CA LEU A 44 6.24 -2.34 -2.11
C LEU A 44 5.38 -1.28 -1.42
N LEU A 45 4.07 -1.52 -1.30
CA LEU A 45 3.18 -0.63 -0.56
C LEU A 45 3.56 -0.56 0.92
N ARG A 46 3.93 -1.68 1.56
CA ARG A 46 4.42 -1.70 2.95
C ARG A 46 5.67 -0.86 3.14
N GLN A 47 6.64 -0.96 2.23
CA GLN A 47 7.84 -0.14 2.30
C GLN A 47 7.51 1.35 2.14
N ALA A 48 6.70 1.71 1.15
CA ALA A 48 6.30 3.09 0.93
C ALA A 48 5.47 3.66 2.09
N ALA A 49 4.55 2.87 2.64
CA ALA A 49 3.71 3.26 3.76
C ALA A 49 4.51 3.48 5.05
N ARG A 50 5.52 2.63 5.31
CA ARG A 50 6.48 2.81 6.42
C ARG A 50 7.34 4.05 6.25
N ALA A 51 7.62 4.44 5.01
CA ALA A 51 8.33 5.66 4.69
C ALA A 51 7.45 6.93 4.74
N GLY A 52 6.17 6.78 5.10
CA GLY A 52 5.23 7.90 5.25
C GLY A 52 4.39 8.21 4.02
N ASP A 53 4.39 7.39 2.97
CA ASP A 53 3.56 7.65 1.79
C ASP A 53 2.07 7.44 2.07
N GLY A 54 1.30 8.53 2.09
CA GLY A 54 -0.13 8.49 2.37
C GLY A 54 -0.95 7.67 1.35
N ALA A 55 -0.52 7.62 0.09
CA ALA A 55 -1.20 6.82 -0.93
C ALA A 55 -1.00 5.32 -0.69
N ALA A 56 0.22 4.90 -0.32
CA ALA A 56 0.51 3.52 0.03
C ALA A 56 -0.20 3.07 1.31
N GLN A 57 -0.28 3.94 2.32
CA GLN A 57 -1.04 3.68 3.55
C GLN A 57 -2.53 3.47 3.26
N LEU A 58 -3.14 4.31 2.42
CA LEU A 58 -4.53 4.16 1.98
C LEU A 58 -4.76 2.82 1.25
N GLU A 59 -3.87 2.46 0.32
CA GLU A 59 -4.02 1.23 -0.45
C GLU A 59 -3.83 -0.02 0.42
N LEU A 60 -2.89 -0.01 1.38
CA LEU A 60 -2.78 -1.07 2.38
C LEU A 60 -4.02 -1.18 3.25
N GLY A 61 -4.54 -0.05 3.71
CA GLY A 61 -5.80 0.03 4.44
C GLY A 61 -6.93 -0.69 3.70
N ARG A 62 -7.12 -0.36 2.41
CA ARG A 62 -8.09 -1.07 1.54
C ARG A 62 -7.84 -2.55 1.45
N LEU A 63 -6.59 -2.96 1.24
CA LEU A 63 -6.23 -4.38 1.12
C LEU A 63 -6.59 -5.14 2.40
N TYR A 64 -6.32 -4.58 3.59
CA TYR A 64 -6.70 -5.22 4.86
C TYR A 64 -8.19 -5.12 5.18
N CYS A 65 -8.96 -4.27 4.50
CA CYS A 65 -10.44 -4.29 4.55
C CYS A 65 -11.05 -5.36 3.65
N GLN A 66 -10.29 -5.98 2.74
CA GLN A 66 -10.85 -6.99 1.83
C GLN A 66 -11.20 -8.26 2.60
N PRO A 67 -12.31 -8.96 2.26
CA PRO A 67 -12.75 -10.16 2.98
C PRO A 67 -11.68 -11.27 3.03
N ARG A 68 -10.80 -11.33 2.01
CA ARG A 68 -9.74 -12.34 1.89
C ARG A 68 -8.53 -12.08 2.80
N THR A 69 -8.36 -10.85 3.27
CA THR A 69 -7.21 -10.37 4.05
C THR A 69 -7.70 -9.47 5.18
N LEU A 70 -8.90 -9.77 5.69
CA LEU A 70 -9.61 -8.93 6.64
C LEU A 70 -8.84 -8.89 7.97
N GLU A 71 -8.16 -7.79 8.20
CA GLU A 71 -7.34 -7.55 9.38
C GLU A 71 -7.70 -6.17 9.93
N PRO A 72 -8.79 -6.06 10.70
CA PRO A 72 -9.38 -4.77 11.05
C PRO A 72 -8.42 -3.87 11.83
N HIS A 73 -7.56 -4.46 12.67
CA HIS A 73 -6.53 -3.72 13.40
C HIS A 73 -5.47 -3.11 12.47
N GLN A 74 -4.99 -3.87 11.48
CA GLN A 74 -4.00 -3.37 10.52
C GLN A 74 -4.64 -2.36 9.57
N ALA A 75 -5.86 -2.65 9.09
CA ALA A 75 -6.61 -1.75 8.24
C ALA A 75 -6.83 -0.39 8.92
N ARG A 76 -7.31 -0.39 10.17
CA ARG A 76 -7.50 0.84 10.94
C ARG A 76 -6.19 1.60 11.12
N HIS A 77 -5.11 0.92 11.51
CA HIS A 77 -3.80 1.56 11.69
C HIS A 77 -3.32 2.30 10.43
N TRP A 78 -3.36 1.64 9.26
CA TRP A 78 -2.91 2.26 8.01
C TRP A 78 -3.84 3.36 7.53
N LEU A 79 -5.16 3.19 7.69
CA LEU A 79 -6.13 4.21 7.30
C LEU A 79 -6.10 5.43 8.23
N GLU A 80 -5.80 5.27 9.52
CA GLU A 80 -5.61 6.40 10.44
C GLU A 80 -4.42 7.25 10.00
N LEU A 81 -3.28 6.63 9.69
CA LEU A 81 -2.11 7.33 9.16
C LEU A 81 -2.43 8.05 7.84
N ALA A 82 -3.14 7.40 6.93
CA ALA A 82 -3.56 8.02 5.67
C ALA A 82 -4.54 9.20 5.91
N ALA A 83 -5.47 9.07 6.85
CA ALA A 83 -6.44 10.10 7.20
C ALA A 83 -5.79 11.33 7.87
N LEU A 84 -4.72 11.12 8.64
CA LEU A 84 -3.89 12.19 9.20
C LEU A 84 -3.17 12.98 8.11
N GLN A 85 -2.80 12.32 7.01
CA GLN A 85 -2.20 12.94 5.83
C GLN A 85 -3.22 13.57 4.87
N GLY A 86 -4.50 13.64 5.26
CA GLY A 86 -5.55 14.26 4.45
C GLY A 86 -6.14 13.37 3.36
N GLN A 87 -5.88 12.05 3.38
CA GLN A 87 -6.54 11.12 2.47
C GLN A 87 -8.02 10.96 2.89
N GLY A 88 -8.92 11.72 2.27
CA GLY A 88 -10.35 11.72 2.60
C GLY A 88 -10.98 10.33 2.52
N GLU A 89 -10.59 9.54 1.53
CA GLU A 89 -11.08 8.18 1.34
C GLU A 89 -10.67 7.23 2.48
N ALA A 90 -9.57 7.52 3.18
CA ALA A 90 -9.17 6.74 4.35
C ALA A 90 -10.18 6.89 5.50
N ARG A 91 -10.71 8.11 5.68
CA ARG A 91 -11.75 8.38 6.69
C ARG A 91 -13.05 7.65 6.36
N ASP A 92 -13.42 7.62 5.09
CA ASP A 92 -14.63 6.92 4.65
C ASP A 92 -14.51 5.41 4.88
N LEU A 93 -13.34 4.82 4.60
CA LEU A 93 -13.06 3.41 4.88
C LEU A 93 -13.02 3.12 6.38
N LEU A 94 -12.45 4.00 7.21
CA LEU A 94 -12.48 3.87 8.67
C LEU A 94 -13.90 3.86 9.25
N ARG A 95 -14.83 4.60 8.64
CA ARG A 95 -16.25 4.57 9.06
C ARG A 95 -16.97 3.29 8.67
N ARG A 96 -16.43 2.55 7.69
CA ARG A 96 -17.00 1.30 7.16
C ARG A 96 -16.37 0.03 7.77
N LEU A 97 -15.29 0.19 8.53
CA LEU A 97 -14.55 -0.83 9.28
C LEU A 97 -15.21 -1.08 10.63
#